data_AF-I3ZXD3-F1
#
_entry.id   AF-I3ZXD3-F1
#
_cell.length_a   1.000
_cell.length_b   1.000
_cell.length_c   1.000
_cell.angle_alpha   90.00
_cell.angle_beta   90.00
_cell.angle_gamma   90.00
#
_symmetry.space_group_name_H-M   'P 1'
#
loop_
_entity.id
_entity.type
_entity.pdbx_description
1 polymer ?
#
loop_
_entity_poly.entity_id
_entity_poly.type
_entity_poly.pdbx_seq_one_letter_code
_entity_poly.pdbx_strand_id
1 'polypeptide(L)'
;MKETIFSLIVFSIIFSCGKNEKQDLLRDIQKATTVLSEKTSEFLAEKIALDFANSYVQFIKKDADLSETKKWVEQNKEVTEAFKKSYIDMIVEAERKNPELGLDFDPIINAQDVPDDGFEIVSFDEKTNIVTLKAKETIDFTLKLKMVNQDNRWLVDGCGVVNMP
;
A
#
# COMPACT_ATOMS: atom_id res chain seq x y z
N MET A 1 31.92 8.68 -71.64
CA MET A 1 32.36 9.55 -70.52
C MET A 1 31.20 9.60 -69.53
N LYS A 2 31.21 9.08 -68.30
CA LYS A 2 32.25 8.52 -67.42
C LYS A 2 31.65 7.30 -66.69
N GLU A 3 32.45 6.25 -66.60
CA GLU A 3 32.38 5.18 -65.59
C GLU A 3 32.91 5.69 -64.24
N THR A 4 32.33 5.25 -63.12
CA THR A 4 32.93 5.09 -61.77
C THR A 4 31.84 4.48 -60.87
N ILE A 5 31.77 3.17 -60.61
CA ILE A 5 32.62 2.27 -59.79
C ILE A 5 32.57 2.59 -58.28
N PHE A 6 31.90 1.66 -57.56
CA PHE A 6 32.14 1.11 -56.22
C PHE A 6 32.56 2.02 -55.05
N SER A 7 31.77 1.97 -53.97
CA SER A 7 32.35 1.68 -52.65
C SER A 7 31.30 1.03 -51.73
N LEU A 8 31.34 -0.30 -51.69
CA LEU A 8 30.73 -1.12 -50.66
C LEU A 8 31.62 -1.00 -49.41
N ILE A 9 31.27 -0.13 -48.46
CA ILE A 9 31.89 -0.18 -47.12
C ILE A 9 31.11 -1.22 -46.31
N VAL A 10 31.59 -2.46 -46.41
CA VAL A 10 31.28 -3.52 -45.47
C VAL A 10 31.96 -3.16 -44.15
N PHE A 11 31.23 -2.56 -43.21
CA PHE A 11 31.66 -2.52 -41.81
C PHE A 11 31.46 -3.91 -41.22
N SER A 12 32.41 -4.81 -41.49
CA SER A 12 32.61 -6.02 -40.71
C SER A 12 33.11 -5.61 -39.32
N ILE A 13 32.19 -5.20 -38.44
CA ILE A 13 32.46 -5.21 -37.02
C ILE A 13 32.37 -6.68 -36.61
N ILE A 14 33.54 -7.31 -36.58
CA ILE A 14 33.83 -8.48 -35.76
C ILE A 14 33.42 -8.11 -34.33
N PHE A 15 32.15 -8.36 -33.97
CA PHE A 15 31.77 -8.51 -32.58
C PHE A 15 32.45 -9.79 -32.11
N SER A 16 33.67 -9.61 -31.63
CA SER A 16 34.40 -10.57 -30.83
C SER A 16 33.42 -11.13 -29.80
N CYS A 17 33.13 -12.42 -29.95
CA CYS A 17 32.27 -13.19 -29.07
C CYS A 17 33.04 -13.45 -27.77
N GLY A 18 33.29 -12.40 -27.00
CA GLY A 18 33.73 -12.46 -25.62
C GLY A 18 32.53 -12.18 -24.74
N LYS A 19 31.96 -13.21 -24.11
CA LYS A 19 31.00 -13.02 -23.02
C LYS A 19 31.62 -12.06 -22.01
N ASN A 20 31.01 -10.91 -21.84
CA ASN A 20 31.52 -9.83 -21.02
C ASN A 20 31.13 -10.14 -19.56
N GLU A 21 31.80 -11.12 -18.95
CA GLU A 21 31.52 -11.69 -17.63
C GLU A 21 31.36 -10.61 -16.53
N LYS A 22 32.11 -9.51 -16.66
CA LYS A 22 31.98 -8.34 -15.78
C LYS A 22 30.67 -7.57 -15.96
N GLN A 23 30.15 -7.43 -17.18
CA GLN A 23 28.85 -6.80 -17.44
C GLN A 23 27.70 -7.69 -16.95
N ASP A 24 27.80 -9.00 -17.15
CA ASP A 24 26.81 -9.96 -16.64
C ASP A 24 26.75 -9.92 -15.10
N LEU A 25 27.91 -9.93 -14.43
CA LEU A 25 28.00 -9.82 -12.97
C LEU A 25 27.39 -8.51 -12.43
N LEU A 26 27.66 -7.38 -13.08
CA LEU A 26 27.08 -6.09 -12.68
C LEU A 26 25.56 -6.07 -12.84
N ARG A 27 25.04 -6.67 -13.92
CA ARG A 27 23.59 -6.78 -14.14
C ARG A 27 22.93 -7.64 -13.06
N ASP A 28 23.56 -8.75 -12.70
CA ASP A 28 23.03 -9.65 -11.68
C ASP A 28 23.03 -9.01 -10.29
N ILE A 29 24.08 -8.25 -9.93
CA ILE A 29 24.14 -7.46 -8.69
C ILE A 29 23.06 -6.39 -8.67
N GLN A 30 22.87 -5.66 -9.78
CA GLN A 30 21.84 -4.62 -9.85
C GLN A 30 20.43 -5.22 -9.66
N LYS A 31 20.15 -6.35 -10.33
CA LYS A 31 18.88 -7.08 -10.17
C LYS A 31 18.67 -7.54 -8.72
N ALA A 32 19.67 -8.13 -8.09
CA ALA A 32 19.59 -8.57 -6.69
C ALA A 32 19.34 -7.40 -5.73
N THR A 33 19.97 -6.24 -6.00
CA THR A 33 19.82 -5.03 -5.18
C THR A 33 18.40 -4.46 -5.30
N THR A 34 17.84 -4.41 -6.52
CA THR A 34 16.46 -3.99 -6.75
C THR A 34 15.47 -4.89 -6.01
N VAL A 35 15.60 -6.22 -6.15
CA VAL A 35 14.72 -7.18 -5.47
C VAL A 35 14.79 -7.03 -3.95
N LEU A 36 15.98 -6.81 -3.39
CA LEU A 36 16.13 -6.61 -1.94
C LEU A 36 15.49 -5.29 -1.49
N SER A 37 15.62 -4.23 -2.28
CA SER A 37 15.01 -2.93 -2.00
C SER A 37 13.47 -2.99 -2.07
N GLU A 38 12.92 -3.67 -3.08
CA GLU A 38 11.48 -3.89 -3.25
C GLU A 38 10.92 -4.67 -2.06
N LYS A 39 11.51 -5.82 -1.75
CA LYS A 39 11.12 -6.63 -0.58
C LYS A 39 11.21 -5.88 0.75
N THR A 40 12.20 -5.00 0.90
CA THR A 40 12.31 -4.15 2.09
C THR A 40 11.18 -3.13 2.14
N SER A 41 10.82 -2.54 1.00
CA SER A 41 9.71 -1.60 0.86
C SER A 41 8.36 -2.26 1.16
N GLU A 42 8.12 -3.45 0.62
CA GLU A 42 6.92 -4.26 0.86
C GLU A 42 6.75 -4.56 2.35
N PHE A 43 7.82 -5.07 2.99
CA PHE A 43 7.81 -5.36 4.43
C PHE A 43 7.48 -4.13 5.28
N LEU A 44 7.98 -2.95 4.89
CA LEU A 44 7.64 -1.70 5.59
C LEU A 44 6.17 -1.33 5.40
N ALA A 45 5.62 -1.48 4.19
CA ALA A 45 4.20 -1.23 3.92
C ALA A 45 3.30 -2.16 4.74
N GLU A 46 3.59 -3.46 4.73
CA GLU A 46 2.87 -4.49 5.50
C GLU A 46 2.92 -4.19 7.00
N LYS A 47 4.10 -3.84 7.52
CA LYS A 47 4.28 -3.51 8.94
C LYS A 47 3.44 -2.28 9.34
N ILE A 48 3.47 -1.21 8.54
CA ILE A 48 2.71 0.01 8.83
C ILE A 48 1.21 -0.26 8.75
N ALA A 49 0.75 -1.04 7.76
CA ALA A 49 -0.65 -1.44 7.66
C ALA A 49 -1.11 -2.24 8.89
N LEU A 50 -0.29 -3.20 9.33
CA LEU A 50 -0.57 -4.04 10.50
C LEU A 50 -0.61 -3.21 11.80
N ASP A 51 0.38 -2.33 11.99
CA ASP A 51 0.48 -1.47 13.16
C ASP A 51 -0.71 -0.49 13.23
N PHE A 52 -1.09 0.10 12.09
CA PHE A 52 -2.28 0.94 11.99
C PHE A 52 -3.54 0.17 12.40
N ALA A 53 -3.81 -0.98 11.78
CA ALA A 53 -5.02 -1.76 12.05
C ALA A 53 -5.10 -2.20 13.52
N ASN A 54 -3.99 -2.70 14.07
CA ASN A 54 -3.96 -3.16 15.46
C ASN A 54 -4.02 -2.00 16.46
N SER A 55 -3.41 -0.85 16.16
CA SER A 55 -3.54 0.33 17.03
C SER A 55 -4.97 0.88 17.06
N TYR A 56 -5.68 0.80 15.93
CA TYR A 56 -7.10 1.15 15.85
C TYR A 56 -7.98 0.20 16.68
N VAL A 57 -7.76 -1.11 16.59
CA VAL A 57 -8.44 -2.11 17.43
C VAL A 57 -8.27 -1.79 18.92
N GLN A 58 -7.04 -1.51 19.34
CA GLN A 58 -6.73 -1.16 20.74
C GLN A 58 -7.33 0.19 21.17
N PHE A 59 -7.57 1.09 20.23
CA PHE A 59 -8.22 2.37 20.48
C PHE A 59 -9.74 2.20 20.68
N ILE A 60 -10.43 1.55 19.76
CA ILE A 60 -11.89 1.35 19.81
C ILE A 60 -12.31 0.48 21.00
N LYS A 61 -11.50 -0.52 21.39
CA LYS A 61 -11.74 -1.36 22.57
C LYS A 61 -11.79 -0.60 23.92
N LYS A 62 -11.48 0.70 23.93
CA LYS A 62 -11.59 1.56 25.12
C LYS A 62 -12.93 2.31 25.17
N ASP A 63 -13.94 1.80 24.47
CA ASP A 63 -15.27 2.40 24.34
C ASP A 63 -15.21 3.83 23.76
N ALA A 64 -14.30 4.05 22.80
CA ALA A 64 -14.12 5.35 22.19
C ALA A 64 -15.37 5.76 21.40
N ASP A 65 -15.84 6.99 21.62
CA ASP A 65 -16.99 7.52 20.89
C ASP A 65 -16.61 8.07 19.50
N LEU A 66 -17.61 8.52 18.74
CA LEU A 66 -17.41 9.07 17.40
C LEU A 66 -16.53 10.33 17.39
N SER A 67 -16.65 11.20 18.40
CA SER A 67 -15.85 12.42 18.51
C SER A 67 -14.38 12.08 18.79
N GLU A 68 -14.14 11.14 19.69
CA GLU A 68 -12.80 10.62 19.97
C GLU A 68 -12.20 9.94 18.75
N THR A 69 -13.00 9.18 18.00
CA THR A 69 -12.55 8.51 16.77
C THR A 69 -12.20 9.51 15.67
N LYS A 70 -13.03 10.55 15.45
CA LYS A 70 -12.72 11.67 14.53
C LYS A 70 -11.37 12.30 14.87
N LYS A 71 -11.13 12.57 16.15
CA LYS A 71 -9.86 13.15 16.63
C LYS A 71 -8.68 12.20 16.47
N TRP A 72 -8.87 10.90 16.74
CA TRP A 72 -7.83 9.89 16.55
C TRP A 72 -7.39 9.85 15.08
N VAL A 73 -8.34 9.82 14.13
CA VAL A 73 -8.06 9.83 12.69
C VAL A 73 -7.33 11.10 12.27
N GLU A 74 -7.79 12.27 12.70
CA GLU A 74 -7.18 13.56 12.35
C GLU A 74 -5.72 13.67 12.82
N GLN A 75 -5.44 13.15 14.01
CA GLN A 75 -4.11 13.20 14.64
C GLN A 75 -3.18 12.05 14.21
N ASN A 76 -3.71 11.02 13.54
CA ASN A 76 -2.93 9.88 13.13
C ASN A 76 -1.90 10.28 12.06
N LYS A 77 -0.63 9.90 12.29
CA LYS A 77 0.52 10.24 11.42
C LYS A 77 0.85 9.17 10.39
N GLU A 78 0.20 8.01 10.49
CA GLU A 78 0.37 6.86 9.60
C GLU A 78 -0.64 6.87 8.45
N VAL A 79 -1.62 7.78 8.48
CA VAL A 79 -2.62 7.95 7.41
C VAL A 79 -2.35 9.20 6.58
N THR A 80 -2.82 9.19 5.34
CA THR A 80 -2.74 10.37 4.46
C THR A 80 -3.78 11.43 4.78
N GLU A 81 -3.59 12.65 4.31
CA GLU A 81 -4.62 13.69 4.37
C GLU A 81 -5.88 13.32 3.56
N ALA A 82 -5.73 12.54 2.49
CA ALA A 82 -6.86 12.04 1.70
C ALA A 82 -7.70 11.02 2.49
N PHE A 83 -7.05 10.12 3.25
CA PHE A 83 -7.72 9.23 4.18
C PHE A 83 -8.54 10.01 5.20
N LYS A 84 -7.90 10.98 5.89
CA LYS A 84 -8.54 11.80 6.92
C LYS A 84 -9.77 12.52 6.37
N LYS A 85 -9.62 13.16 5.21
CA LYS A 85 -10.73 13.86 4.55
C LYS A 85 -11.86 12.90 4.19
N SER A 86 -11.54 11.75 3.58
CA SER A 86 -12.57 10.76 3.20
C SER A 86 -13.33 10.21 4.40
N TYR A 87 -12.64 9.98 5.53
CA TYR A 87 -13.29 9.54 6.76
C TYR A 87 -14.28 10.60 7.26
N ILE A 88 -13.81 11.85 7.43
CA ILE A 88 -14.64 12.94 7.93
C ILE A 88 -15.84 13.21 7.01
N ASP A 89 -15.63 13.28 5.70
CA ASP A 89 -16.70 13.50 4.73
C ASP A 89 -17.76 12.40 4.80
N MET A 90 -17.34 11.13 4.95
CA MET A 90 -18.25 10.00 5.05
C MET A 90 -19.12 10.08 6.30
N ILE A 91 -18.54 10.43 7.45
CA ILE A 91 -19.28 10.58 8.70
C ILE A 91 -20.26 11.76 8.61
N VAL A 92 -19.80 12.93 8.15
CA VAL A 92 -20.63 14.13 8.03
C VAL A 92 -21.80 13.89 7.08
N GLU A 93 -21.56 13.22 5.95
CA GLU A 93 -22.61 12.89 4.99
C GLU A 93 -23.61 11.88 5.55
N ALA A 94 -23.15 10.90 6.32
CA ALA A 94 -24.01 9.92 6.98
C ALA A 94 -24.89 10.57 8.06
N GLU A 95 -24.30 11.40 8.94
CA GLU A 95 -25.02 12.20 9.95
C GLU A 95 -26.06 13.12 9.28
N ARG A 96 -25.72 13.73 8.13
CA ARG A 96 -26.64 14.58 7.36
C ARG A 96 -27.82 13.79 6.77
N LYS A 97 -27.59 12.56 6.30
CA LYS A 97 -28.64 11.71 5.71
C LYS A 97 -29.52 11.06 6.77
N ASN A 98 -28.94 10.62 7.88
CA ASN A 98 -29.64 9.97 8.97
C ASN A 98 -29.03 10.41 10.31
N PRO A 99 -29.51 11.51 10.92
CA PRO A 99 -28.95 12.04 12.16
C PRO A 99 -29.06 11.11 13.36
N GLU A 100 -30.00 10.16 13.36
CA GLU A 100 -30.20 9.22 14.47
C GLU A 100 -29.24 8.03 14.41
N LEU A 101 -28.88 7.58 13.20
CA LEU A 101 -28.12 6.34 13.00
C LEU A 101 -26.72 6.54 12.42
N GLY A 102 -26.51 7.58 11.61
CA GLY A 102 -25.26 7.77 10.88
C GLY A 102 -24.96 6.62 9.91
N LEU A 103 -23.77 6.02 10.04
CA LEU A 103 -23.33 4.91 9.19
C LEU A 103 -23.90 3.54 9.61
N ASP A 104 -24.21 3.32 10.88
CA ASP A 104 -24.56 2.00 11.47
C ASP A 104 -23.45 0.93 11.43
N PHE A 105 -22.21 1.34 11.17
CA PHE A 105 -21.01 0.48 11.23
C PHE A 105 -19.74 1.34 11.33
N ASP A 106 -18.63 0.71 11.67
CA ASP A 106 -17.30 1.33 11.65
C ASP A 106 -16.70 1.26 10.23
N PRO A 107 -16.44 2.39 9.57
CA PRO A 107 -15.96 2.39 8.19
C PRO A 107 -14.48 2.00 8.02
N ILE A 108 -13.67 2.07 9.08
CA ILE A 108 -12.25 1.73 9.04
C ILE A 108 -12.07 0.21 9.05
N ILE A 109 -12.82 -0.51 9.90
CA ILE A 109 -12.82 -1.98 9.89
C ILE A 109 -13.87 -2.56 8.95
N ASN A 110 -14.84 -1.77 8.48
CA ASN A 110 -15.97 -2.20 7.67
C ASN A 110 -16.81 -3.30 8.36
N ALA A 111 -17.15 -3.06 9.63
CA ALA A 111 -17.89 -4.00 10.47
C ALA A 111 -18.62 -3.28 11.61
N GLN A 112 -19.54 -3.98 12.27
CA GLN A 112 -20.13 -3.49 13.53
C GLN A 112 -19.25 -3.83 14.74
N ASP A 113 -18.65 -5.02 14.74
CA ASP A 113 -17.78 -5.50 15.80
C ASP A 113 -16.31 -5.55 15.33
N VAL A 114 -15.40 -5.23 16.25
CA VAL A 114 -13.96 -5.31 16.04
C VAL A 114 -13.43 -6.70 16.43
N PRO A 115 -12.47 -7.28 15.68
CA PRO A 115 -11.84 -8.54 16.08
C PRO A 115 -11.14 -8.44 17.44
N ASP A 116 -11.22 -9.51 18.24
CA ASP A 116 -10.70 -9.46 19.60
C ASP A 116 -9.17 -9.39 19.67
N ASP A 117 -8.50 -10.22 18.89
CA ASP A 117 -7.04 -10.38 18.95
C ASP A 117 -6.30 -9.56 17.88
N GLY A 118 -7.03 -8.67 17.21
CA GLY A 118 -6.55 -7.89 16.09
C GLY A 118 -6.26 -8.75 14.86
N PHE A 119 -5.24 -8.33 14.12
CA PHE A 119 -4.98 -8.80 12.77
C PHE A 119 -3.60 -9.42 12.61
N GLU A 120 -3.44 -10.20 11.53
CA GLU A 120 -2.17 -10.66 10.99
C GLU A 120 -2.11 -10.47 9.47
N ILE A 121 -0.88 -10.35 8.93
CA ILE A 121 -0.62 -10.13 7.51
C ILE A 121 -0.96 -11.39 6.70
N VAL A 122 -1.67 -11.22 5.60
CA VAL A 122 -1.93 -12.28 4.61
C VAL A 122 -1.05 -12.09 3.37
N SER A 123 -1.07 -10.88 2.80
CA SER A 123 -0.37 -10.59 1.56
C SER A 123 -0.24 -9.09 1.30
N PHE A 124 0.74 -8.74 0.48
CA PHE A 124 0.84 -7.45 -0.20
C PHE A 124 0.73 -7.63 -1.72
N ASP A 125 -0.17 -6.90 -2.37
CA ASP A 125 -0.26 -6.82 -3.84
C ASP A 125 0.45 -5.56 -4.32
N GLU A 126 1.67 -5.71 -4.86
CA GLU A 126 2.50 -4.63 -5.39
C GLU A 126 1.84 -3.83 -6.52
N LYS A 127 0.92 -4.43 -7.28
CA LYS A 127 0.27 -3.72 -8.41
C LYS A 127 -0.75 -2.70 -7.93
N THR A 128 -1.43 -3.02 -6.85
CA THR A 128 -2.49 -2.19 -6.27
C THR A 128 -2.05 -1.47 -4.99
N ASN A 129 -0.86 -1.81 -4.48
CA ASN A 129 -0.37 -1.46 -3.15
C ASN A 129 -1.37 -1.78 -2.04
N ILE A 130 -2.07 -2.93 -2.15
CA ILE A 130 -3.04 -3.36 -1.16
C ILE A 130 -2.40 -4.38 -0.22
N VAL A 131 -2.37 -4.07 1.07
CA VAL A 131 -2.12 -5.04 2.13
C VAL A 131 -3.45 -5.69 2.50
N THR A 132 -3.48 -7.02 2.52
CA THR A 132 -4.60 -7.80 3.06
C THR A 132 -4.20 -8.35 4.42
N LEU A 133 -5.03 -8.07 5.41
CA LEU A 133 -4.94 -8.61 6.76
C LEU A 133 -6.12 -9.56 7.00
N LYS A 134 -5.95 -10.49 7.94
CA LYS A 134 -7.06 -11.30 8.48
C LYS A 134 -7.11 -11.19 9.99
N ALA A 135 -8.29 -11.32 10.56
CA ALA A 135 -8.44 -11.47 12.00
C ALA A 135 -7.76 -12.77 12.47
N LYS A 136 -7.14 -12.76 13.65
CA LYS A 136 -6.41 -13.94 14.15
C LYS A 136 -7.33 -15.09 14.55
N GLU A 137 -8.45 -14.80 15.19
CA GLU A 137 -9.36 -15.82 15.75
C GLU A 137 -10.76 -15.81 15.12
N THR A 138 -11.11 -14.75 14.39
CA THR A 138 -12.40 -14.64 13.68
C THR A 138 -12.27 -15.22 12.27
N ILE A 139 -12.99 -16.32 12.02
CA ILE A 139 -13.02 -16.98 10.72
C ILE A 139 -13.58 -16.02 9.66
N ASP A 140 -12.91 -15.97 8.50
CA ASP A 140 -13.31 -15.26 7.28
C ASP A 140 -13.39 -13.73 7.36
N PHE A 141 -12.89 -13.09 8.42
CA PHE A 141 -12.78 -11.64 8.47
C PHE A 141 -11.45 -11.15 7.86
N THR A 142 -11.54 -10.39 6.77
CA THR A 142 -10.38 -9.77 6.11
C THR A 142 -10.52 -8.26 6.05
N LEU A 143 -9.40 -7.57 6.24
CA LEU A 143 -9.29 -6.12 6.14
C LEU A 143 -8.28 -5.76 5.06
N LYS A 144 -8.68 -4.87 4.15
CA LYS A 144 -7.81 -4.38 3.07
C LYS A 144 -7.39 -2.96 3.36
N LEU A 145 -6.10 -2.69 3.19
CA LEU A 145 -5.48 -1.38 3.36
C LEU A 145 -4.77 -1.00 2.07
N LYS A 146 -5.13 0.15 1.51
CA LYS A 146 -4.47 0.75 0.36
C LYS A 146 -3.31 1.59 0.87
N MET A 147 -2.09 1.24 0.46
CA MET A 147 -0.86 1.90 0.88
C MET A 147 -0.36 2.87 -0.18
N VAL A 148 0.26 3.96 0.25
CA VAL A 148 0.96 4.89 -0.65
C VAL A 148 2.34 5.23 -0.08
N ASN A 149 3.33 5.30 -0.96
CA ASN A 149 4.65 5.80 -0.61
C ASN A 149 4.72 7.29 -0.98
N GLN A 150 4.79 8.15 0.03
CA GLN A 150 4.94 9.61 -0.11
C GLN A 150 6.24 10.03 0.58
N ASP A 151 7.15 10.67 -0.17
CA ASP A 151 8.43 11.15 0.35
C ASP A 151 9.26 10.07 1.06
N ASN A 152 9.35 8.87 0.45
CA ASN A 152 10.02 7.68 0.99
C ASN A 152 9.43 7.16 2.32
N ARG A 153 8.16 7.47 2.60
CA ARG A 153 7.43 6.97 3.76
C ARG A 153 6.13 6.33 3.30
N TRP A 154 5.92 5.10 3.73
CA TRP A 154 4.64 4.42 3.56
C TRP A 154 3.59 5.01 4.51
N LEU A 155 2.39 5.22 3.98
CA LEU A 155 1.21 5.70 4.68
C LEU A 155 0.00 4.88 4.24
N VAL A 156 -0.98 4.74 5.14
CA VAL A 156 -2.30 4.19 4.86
C VAL A 156 -3.11 5.28 4.13
N ASP A 157 -3.42 5.04 2.86
CA ASP A 157 -4.27 5.92 2.08
C ASP A 157 -5.74 5.49 2.13
N GLY A 158 -6.04 4.21 2.30
CA GLY A 158 -7.40 3.68 2.44
C GLY A 158 -7.45 2.45 3.34
N CYS A 159 -8.59 2.21 3.99
CA CYS A 159 -8.82 1.06 4.87
C CYS A 159 -10.33 0.80 5.00
N GLY A 160 -10.75 -0.47 4.97
CA GLY A 160 -12.17 -0.82 5.06
C GLY A 160 -12.94 -0.26 3.86
N VAL A 161 -13.78 0.76 4.10
CA VAL A 161 -14.45 1.53 3.03
C VAL A 161 -13.91 2.97 2.90
N VAL A 162 -13.05 3.41 3.81
CA VAL A 162 -12.48 4.77 3.80
C VAL A 162 -11.46 4.91 2.68
N ASN A 163 -11.68 5.85 1.76
CA ASN A 163 -10.82 6.14 0.61
C ASN A 163 -10.40 4.87 -0.18
N MET A 164 -11.32 3.90 -0.25
CA MET A 164 -11.19 2.69 -1.05
C MET A 164 -12.00 2.84 -2.36
N PRO A 165 -11.51 2.32 -3.49
CA PRO A 165 -12.24 2.36 -4.77
C PRO A 165 -13.50 1.49 -4.79
#